data_AF-A0A3D6EQT2-F1
#
_entry.id   AF-A0A3D6EQT2-F1
#
_cell.length_a   1.000
_cell.length_b   1.000
_cell.length_c   1.000
_cell.angle_alpha   90.00
_cell.angle_beta   90.00
_cell.angle_gamma   90.00
#
_symmetry.space_group_name_H-M   'P 1'
#
loop_
_entity.id
_entity.type
_entity.pdbx_description
1 polymer ?
#
loop_
_entity_poly.entity_id
_entity_poly.type
_entity_poly.pdbx_seq_one_letter_code
_entity_poly.pdbx_strand_id
1 'polypeptide(L)'
;MTASDFKKQILQGIPNVLPEKKSYDTSTSHAPKRKDILSRDEKKLAVRNALRYFHPNHHAELAPEFLEELETYGRIYMYRFRPDYKMFARSIDEYPYQCKQAAAIMLMIQNNLDPAVAQHPHELITYGGNGAVFQNWAQYLLTMKYLATMTEEQTLHMYSGHPMGLFPSSAEDGN
;
A
#
# COMPACT_ATOMS: atom_id res chain seq x y z
N MET A 1 10.76 -17.62 -0.48
CA MET A 1 9.49 -17.31 -1.18
C MET A 1 9.72 -17.52 -2.67
N THR A 2 8.88 -18.30 -3.35
CA THR A 2 9.03 -18.56 -4.78
C THR A 2 8.45 -17.42 -5.62
N ALA A 3 8.82 -17.31 -6.89
CA ALA A 3 8.20 -16.35 -7.81
C ALA A 3 6.68 -16.58 -7.95
N SER A 4 6.22 -17.83 -7.84
CA SER A 4 4.79 -18.18 -7.83
C SER A 4 4.06 -17.59 -6.63
N ASP A 5 4.68 -17.61 -5.45
CA ASP A 5 4.08 -17.05 -4.22
C ASP A 5 3.97 -15.52 -4.29
N PHE A 6 4.98 -14.86 -4.86
CA PHE A 6 4.96 -13.41 -5.07
C PHE A 6 3.80 -13.00 -5.98
N LYS A 7 3.64 -13.64 -7.15
CA LYS A 7 2.54 -13.34 -8.07
C LYS A 7 1.17 -13.53 -7.42
N LYS A 8 0.99 -14.60 -6.62
CA LYS A 8 -0.25 -14.85 -5.88
C LYS A 8 -0.57 -13.75 -4.87
N GLN A 9 0.42 -13.28 -4.11
CA GLN A 9 0.22 -12.19 -3.15
C GLN A 9 -0.14 -10.87 -3.82
N ILE A 10 0.49 -10.54 -4.94
CA ILE A 10 0.13 -9.34 -5.73
C ILE A 10 -1.32 -9.42 -6.21
N LEU A 11 -1.73 -10.55 -6.79
CA LEU A 11 -3.10 -10.73 -7.30
C LEU A 11 -4.16 -10.78 -6.19
N GLN A 12 -3.78 -11.18 -4.98
CA GLN A 12 -4.69 -11.21 -3.82
C GLN A 12 -5.16 -9.79 -3.46
N GLY A 13 -4.22 -8.83 -3.40
CA GLY A 13 -4.45 -7.50 -2.83
C GLY A 13 -4.64 -7.60 -1.31
N ILE A 14 -5.69 -6.97 -0.78
CA ILE A 14 -6.01 -7.07 0.65
C ILE A 14 -6.51 -8.49 0.95
N PRO A 15 -5.89 -9.23 1.90
CA PRO A 15 -6.31 -10.57 2.25
C PRO A 15 -7.67 -10.56 2.97
N ASN A 16 -8.51 -11.54 2.68
CA ASN A 16 -9.82 -11.70 3.32
C ASN A 16 -9.71 -12.14 4.79
N VAL A 17 -8.62 -12.83 5.14
CA VAL A 17 -8.28 -13.22 6.51
C VAL A 17 -7.24 -12.23 7.02
N LEU A 18 -7.45 -11.71 8.22
CA LEU A 18 -6.49 -10.77 8.81
C LEU A 18 -5.16 -11.47 9.06
N PRO A 19 -4.04 -10.94 8.52
CA PRO A 19 -2.73 -11.47 8.85
C PRO A 19 -2.38 -11.08 10.30
N GLU A 20 -1.38 -11.75 10.87
CA GLU A 20 -0.89 -11.43 12.20
C GLU A 20 -0.35 -9.99 12.27
N LYS A 21 -0.53 -9.35 13.44
CA LYS A 21 0.01 -8.02 13.70
C LYS A 21 1.54 -8.08 13.57
N LYS A 22 2.12 -7.16 12.79
CA LYS A 22 3.58 -7.08 12.62
C LYS A 22 4.23 -6.47 13.86
N SER A 23 5.34 -7.04 14.30
CA SER A 23 6.20 -6.41 15.31
C SER A 23 6.92 -5.19 14.75
N TYR A 24 7.23 -4.23 15.62
CA TYR A 24 8.04 -3.08 15.26
C TYR A 24 9.49 -3.51 14.98
N ASP A 25 10.06 -3.07 13.86
CA ASP A 25 11.37 -3.49 13.39
C ASP A 25 12.42 -2.42 13.68
N THR A 26 13.17 -2.58 14.76
CA THR A 26 14.20 -1.61 15.17
C THR A 26 15.42 -1.58 14.25
N SER A 27 15.54 -2.50 13.28
CA SER A 27 16.69 -2.57 12.37
C SER A 27 16.57 -1.65 11.16
N THR A 28 15.39 -1.07 10.91
CA THR A 28 15.16 -0.15 9.80
C THR A 28 14.92 1.28 10.27
N SER A 29 15.09 2.22 9.35
CA SER A 29 14.77 3.63 9.56
C SER A 29 13.24 3.82 9.57
N HIS A 30 12.73 4.50 10.58
CA HIS A 30 11.31 4.78 10.77
C HIS A 30 11.02 6.27 10.77
N ALA A 31 9.86 6.66 10.22
CA ALA A 31 9.49 8.06 10.14
C ALA A 31 9.27 8.65 11.55
N PRO A 32 9.65 9.91 11.79
CA PRO A 32 9.42 10.55 13.08
C PRO A 32 7.92 10.67 13.36
N LYS A 33 7.55 10.50 14.63
CA LYS A 33 6.17 10.69 15.10
C LYS A 33 5.66 12.08 14.73
N ARG A 34 4.47 12.15 14.13
CA ARG A 34 3.79 13.42 13.89
C ARG A 34 3.10 13.93 15.15
N LYS A 35 3.03 15.25 15.29
CA LYS A 35 2.31 15.89 16.40
C LYS A 35 0.85 15.43 16.39
N ASP A 36 0.36 15.01 17.55
CA ASP A 36 -1.05 14.71 17.73
C ASP A 36 -1.83 16.02 17.86
N ILE A 37 -2.38 16.46 16.74
CA ILE A 37 -3.14 17.71 16.63
C ILE A 37 -4.63 17.46 16.35
N LEU A 38 -5.04 16.19 16.22
CA LEU A 38 -6.39 15.83 15.85
C LEU A 38 -7.30 15.81 17.08
N SER A 39 -8.46 16.46 16.95
CA SER A 39 -9.56 16.34 17.89
C SER A 39 -10.13 14.91 17.91
N ARG A 40 -10.94 14.61 18.93
CA ARG A 40 -11.60 13.30 19.05
C ARG A 40 -12.43 12.93 17.82
N ASP A 41 -13.15 13.88 17.25
CA ASP A 41 -14.01 13.60 16.08
C ASP A 41 -13.20 13.46 14.79
N GLU A 42 -12.09 14.19 14.66
CA GLU A 42 -11.14 13.98 13.56
C GLU A 42 -10.43 12.63 13.66
N LYS A 43 -10.06 12.17 14.87
CA LYS A 43 -9.52 10.82 15.07
C LYS A 43 -10.53 9.74 14.67
N LYS A 44 -11.80 9.86 15.09
CA LYS A 44 -12.87 8.96 14.65
C LYS A 44 -13.02 8.96 13.13
N LEU A 45 -13.00 10.13 12.50
CA LEU A 45 -13.09 10.26 11.04
C LEU A 45 -11.90 9.60 10.34
N ALA A 46 -10.68 9.79 10.85
CA ALA A 46 -9.48 9.17 10.33
C ALA A 46 -9.55 7.64 10.39
N VAL A 47 -9.96 7.08 11.54
CA VAL A 47 -10.17 5.64 11.71
C VAL A 47 -11.26 5.13 10.76
N ARG A 48 -12.40 5.82 10.64
CA ARG A 48 -13.47 5.46 9.69
C ARG A 48 -12.97 5.46 8.24
N ASN A 49 -12.17 6.45 7.86
CA ASN A 49 -11.58 6.54 6.52
C ASN A 49 -10.57 5.42 6.27
N ALA A 50 -9.83 4.98 7.29
CA ALA A 50 -8.95 3.83 7.20
C ALA A 50 -9.73 2.50 7.09
N LEU A 51 -10.86 2.37 7.79
CA LEU A 51 -11.69 1.16 7.76
C LEU A 51 -12.39 0.91 6.41
N ARG A 52 -12.54 1.93 5.56
CA ARG A 52 -13.21 1.81 4.24
C ARG A 52 -12.58 0.78 3.30
N TYR A 53 -11.31 0.43 3.53
CA TYR A 53 -10.58 -0.54 2.72
C TYR A 53 -10.91 -2.00 3.10
N PHE A 54 -11.57 -2.22 4.25
CA PHE A 54 -11.76 -3.54 4.84
C PHE A 54 -13.24 -3.88 4.99
N HIS A 55 -13.55 -5.17 4.90
CA HIS A 55 -14.90 -5.66 5.10
C HIS A 55 -15.38 -5.40 6.55
N PRO A 56 -16.68 -5.09 6.78
CA PRO A 56 -17.19 -4.71 8.10
C PRO A 56 -16.95 -5.72 9.23
N ASN A 57 -16.83 -7.01 8.92
CA ASN A 57 -16.50 -8.06 9.91
C ASN A 57 -15.15 -7.84 10.60
N HIS A 58 -14.22 -7.16 9.94
CA HIS A 58 -12.88 -6.87 10.47
C HIS A 58 -12.82 -5.57 11.25
N HIS A 59 -13.87 -4.74 11.21
CA HIS A 59 -13.83 -3.39 11.79
C HIS A 59 -13.66 -3.40 13.31
N ALA A 60 -14.23 -4.39 13.99
CA ALA A 60 -14.11 -4.51 15.45
C ALA A 60 -12.65 -4.75 15.90
N GLU A 61 -11.86 -5.46 15.10
CA GLU A 61 -10.44 -5.73 15.37
C GLU A 61 -9.55 -4.59 14.87
N LEU A 62 -9.80 -4.08 13.66
CA LEU A 62 -8.95 -3.07 13.04
C LEU A 62 -9.14 -1.65 13.58
N ALA A 63 -10.34 -1.29 14.07
CA ALA A 63 -10.60 0.04 14.61
C ALA A 63 -9.68 0.41 15.80
N PRO A 64 -9.54 -0.41 16.85
CA PRO A 64 -8.62 -0.10 17.96
C PRO A 64 -7.16 -0.12 17.50
N GLU A 65 -6.77 -1.02 16.58
CA GLU A 65 -5.41 -1.07 16.04
C GLU A 65 -5.06 0.20 15.25
N PHE A 66 -5.97 0.68 14.40
CA PHE A 66 -5.74 1.93 13.66
C PHE A 66 -5.75 3.16 14.56
N LEU A 67 -6.54 3.17 15.62
CA LEU A 67 -6.47 4.22 16.62
C LEU A 67 -5.11 4.21 17.34
N GLU A 68 -4.63 3.03 17.74
CA GLU A 68 -3.30 2.85 18.36
C GLU A 68 -2.19 3.34 17.43
N GLU A 69 -2.22 3.00 16.15
CA GLU A 69 -1.26 3.53 15.16
C GLU A 69 -1.33 5.06 15.06
N LEU A 70 -2.55 5.62 14.99
CA LEU A 70 -2.75 7.05 14.89
C LEU A 70 -2.18 7.78 16.11
N GLU A 71 -2.35 7.25 17.31
CA GLU A 71 -1.85 7.86 18.56
C GLU A 71 -0.34 7.66 18.73
N THR A 72 0.18 6.52 18.28
CA THR A 72 1.60 6.17 18.41
C THR A 72 2.45 6.92 17.39
N TYR A 73 2.04 6.91 16.12
CA TYR A 73 2.83 7.42 15.00
C TYR A 73 2.30 8.74 14.43
N GLY A 74 1.07 9.14 14.77
CA GLY A 74 0.38 10.28 14.17
C GLY A 74 -0.21 9.99 12.79
N ARG A 75 -0.20 8.71 12.37
CA ARG A 75 -0.68 8.20 11.08
C ARG A 75 -1.14 6.75 11.19
N ILE A 76 -2.02 6.35 10.30
CA ILE A 76 -2.50 4.97 10.15
C ILE A 76 -1.81 4.38 8.92
N TYR A 77 -0.75 3.61 9.13
CA TYR A 77 0.04 2.97 8.09
C TYR A 77 -0.50 1.58 7.71
N MET A 78 -1.25 0.96 8.63
CA MET A 78 -1.79 -0.39 8.51
C MET A 78 -0.66 -1.43 8.44
N TYR A 79 0.28 -1.40 9.39
CA TYR A 79 1.50 -2.21 9.36
C TYR A 79 1.24 -3.71 9.24
N ARG A 80 0.12 -4.17 9.81
CA ARG A 80 -0.39 -5.54 9.67
C ARG A 80 -0.40 -6.03 8.21
N PHE A 81 -0.68 -5.14 7.27
CA PHE A 81 -0.83 -5.47 5.84
C PHE A 81 0.43 -5.27 5.01
N ARG A 82 1.56 -4.91 5.62
CA ARG A 82 2.85 -4.88 4.93
C ARG A 82 3.20 -6.28 4.41
N PRO A 83 3.51 -6.45 3.11
CA PRO A 83 3.86 -7.76 2.56
C PRO A 83 5.13 -8.36 3.16
N ASP A 84 5.21 -9.70 3.15
CA ASP A 84 6.37 -10.46 3.66
C ASP A 84 7.42 -10.76 2.58
N TYR A 85 7.13 -10.48 1.31
CA TYR A 85 8.18 -10.55 0.29
C TYR A 85 9.17 -9.40 0.46
N LYS A 86 10.42 -9.66 0.05
CA LYS A 86 11.43 -8.61 -0.07
C LYS A 86 10.94 -7.55 -1.08
N MET A 87 10.99 -6.29 -0.66
CA MET A 87 10.62 -5.13 -1.46
C MET A 87 11.85 -4.66 -2.26
N PHE A 88 11.83 -4.89 -3.57
CA PHE A 88 12.88 -4.44 -4.50
C PHE A 88 12.38 -4.52 -5.94
N ALA A 89 13.01 -3.81 -6.86
CA ALA A 89 12.69 -3.90 -8.29
C ALA A 89 13.09 -5.28 -8.87
N ARG A 90 12.10 -6.12 -9.15
CA ARG A 90 12.26 -7.43 -9.82
C ARG A 90 12.33 -7.31 -11.35
N SER A 91 12.69 -8.40 -12.03
CA SER A 91 12.50 -8.50 -13.48
C SER A 91 11.02 -8.35 -13.84
N ILE A 92 10.72 -7.73 -14.98
CA ILE A 92 9.33 -7.47 -15.39
C ILE A 92 8.49 -8.76 -15.48
N ASP A 93 9.12 -9.87 -15.89
CA ASP A 93 8.46 -11.17 -16.05
C ASP A 93 8.14 -11.87 -14.72
N GLU A 94 8.70 -11.38 -13.60
CA GLU A 94 8.38 -11.86 -12.26
C GLU A 94 7.07 -11.26 -11.72
N TYR A 95 6.57 -10.18 -12.31
CA TYR A 95 5.27 -9.62 -11.95
C TYR A 95 4.14 -10.37 -12.66
N PRO A 96 2.95 -10.49 -12.04
CA PRO A 96 1.74 -10.85 -12.77
C PRO A 96 1.23 -9.62 -13.53
N TYR A 97 0.89 -9.75 -14.82
CA TYR A 97 0.34 -8.65 -15.59
C TYR A 97 -0.54 -9.16 -16.74
N GLN A 98 -1.51 -8.33 -17.16
CA GLN A 98 -2.17 -8.44 -18.45
C GLN A 98 -1.66 -7.40 -19.45
N CYS A 99 -1.17 -6.26 -18.94
CA CYS A 99 -0.52 -5.18 -19.69
C CYS A 99 0.93 -5.00 -19.21
N LYS A 100 1.90 -5.05 -20.13
CA LYS A 100 3.34 -4.99 -19.78
C LYS A 100 3.73 -3.64 -19.17
N GLN A 101 3.09 -2.57 -19.59
CA GLN A 101 3.31 -1.21 -19.10
C GLN A 101 2.90 -1.12 -17.62
N ALA A 102 1.81 -1.79 -17.23
CA ALA A 102 1.39 -1.88 -15.83
C ALA A 102 2.43 -2.65 -14.98
N ALA A 103 3.08 -3.68 -15.52
CA ALA A 103 4.19 -4.36 -14.87
C ALA A 103 5.40 -3.43 -14.64
N ALA A 104 5.72 -2.57 -15.60
CA ALA A 104 6.77 -1.56 -15.44
C ALA A 104 6.42 -0.56 -14.32
N ILE A 105 5.17 -0.16 -14.19
CA ILE A 105 4.71 0.70 -13.08
C ILE A 105 4.89 -0.01 -11.73
N MET A 106 4.49 -1.29 -11.62
CA MET A 106 4.71 -2.09 -10.40
C MET A 106 6.19 -2.19 -10.02
N LEU A 107 7.08 -2.37 -11.00
CA LEU A 107 8.52 -2.35 -10.80
C LEU A 107 8.99 -1.02 -10.21
N MET A 108 8.58 0.09 -10.80
CA MET A 108 8.95 1.43 -10.33
C MET A 108 8.43 1.71 -8.91
N ILE A 109 7.22 1.23 -8.59
CA ILE A 109 6.67 1.32 -7.23
C ILE A 109 7.54 0.54 -6.23
N GLN A 110 7.93 -0.70 -6.54
CA GLN A 110 8.78 -1.48 -5.64
C GLN A 110 10.18 -0.89 -5.49
N ASN A 111 10.72 -0.28 -6.55
CA ASN A 111 11.98 0.47 -6.47
C ASN A 111 11.89 1.62 -5.45
N ASN A 112 10.81 2.42 -5.50
CA ASN A 112 10.63 3.55 -4.58
C ASN A 112 10.45 3.11 -3.11
N LEU A 113 10.05 1.86 -2.88
CA LEU A 113 9.82 1.28 -1.54
C LEU A 113 10.93 0.31 -1.12
N ASP A 114 11.95 0.11 -1.94
CA ASP A 114 13.09 -0.73 -1.63
C ASP A 114 13.84 -0.16 -0.40
N PRO A 115 14.13 -0.94 0.65
CA PRO A 115 14.91 -0.48 1.79
C PRO A 115 16.28 0.11 1.45
N ALA A 116 16.86 -0.23 0.29
CA ALA A 116 18.10 0.36 -0.20
C ALA A 116 17.91 1.74 -0.84
N VAL A 117 16.67 2.14 -1.15
CA VAL A 117 16.31 3.40 -1.82
C VAL A 117 15.49 4.31 -0.90
N ALA A 118 14.52 3.74 -0.19
CA ALA A 118 13.55 4.47 0.61
C ALA A 118 14.11 4.91 1.97
N GLN A 119 13.86 6.17 2.34
CA GLN A 119 14.27 6.72 3.63
C GLN A 119 13.56 6.03 4.82
N HIS A 120 12.25 5.76 4.69
CA HIS A 120 11.45 5.05 5.69
C HIS A 120 10.55 4.03 4.98
N PRO A 121 11.07 2.83 4.66
CA PRO A 121 10.39 1.87 3.79
C PRO A 121 9.08 1.37 4.38
N HIS A 122 8.98 1.21 5.70
CA HIS A 122 7.77 0.69 6.36
C HIS A 122 6.64 1.72 6.41
N GLU A 123 6.98 3.02 6.38
CA GLU A 123 6.06 4.15 6.30
C GLU A 123 5.79 4.62 4.88
N LEU A 124 6.29 3.87 3.88
CA LEU A 124 6.12 4.12 2.46
C LEU A 124 6.71 5.45 1.97
N ILE A 125 7.77 5.95 2.64
CA ILE A 125 8.40 7.25 2.35
C ILE A 125 9.75 7.03 1.68
N THR A 126 9.90 7.58 0.48
CA THR A 126 11.14 7.46 -0.30
C THR A 126 12.17 8.53 0.07
N TYR A 127 11.75 9.81 0.15
CA TYR A 127 12.67 10.91 0.47
C TYR A 127 11.96 12.10 1.13
N GLY A 128 12.76 13.03 1.66
CA GLY A 128 12.29 14.32 2.18
C GLY A 128 11.46 14.21 3.47
N GLY A 129 11.50 13.08 4.18
CA GLY A 129 10.76 12.83 5.42
C GLY A 129 9.23 12.71 5.28
N ASN A 130 8.64 13.18 4.17
CA ASN A 130 7.20 13.11 3.92
C ASN A 130 6.79 12.74 2.48
N GLY A 131 7.76 12.57 1.57
CA GLY A 131 7.53 12.15 0.18
C GLY A 131 7.12 10.67 0.12
N ALA A 132 5.85 10.40 0.42
CA ALA A 132 5.30 9.06 0.50
C ALA A 132 4.75 8.58 -0.84
N VAL A 133 4.99 7.31 -1.17
CA VAL A 133 4.43 6.63 -2.35
C VAL A 133 2.94 6.35 -2.14
N PHE A 134 2.58 5.88 -0.95
CA PHE A 134 1.20 5.66 -0.50
C PHE A 134 1.03 6.15 0.92
N GLN A 135 -0.23 6.35 1.33
CA GLN A 135 -0.54 6.75 2.70
C GLN A 135 -0.56 5.55 3.67
N ASN A 136 -0.84 4.36 3.17
CA ASN A 136 -0.90 3.12 3.96
C ASN A 136 -0.72 1.87 3.07
N TRP A 137 -0.51 0.72 3.70
CA TRP A 137 -0.27 -0.54 3.01
C TRP A 137 -1.49 -1.09 2.26
N ALA A 138 -2.72 -0.76 2.67
CA ALA A 138 -3.92 -1.16 1.91
C ALA A 138 -3.96 -0.53 0.51
N GLN A 139 -3.55 0.74 0.40
CA GLN A 139 -3.42 1.42 -0.89
C GLN A 139 -2.39 0.73 -1.80
N TYR A 140 -1.22 0.41 -1.26
CA TYR A 140 -0.21 -0.36 -1.97
C TYR A 140 -0.78 -1.68 -2.50
N LEU A 141 -1.40 -2.50 -1.63
CA LEU A 141 -1.93 -3.81 -2.01
C LEU A 141 -2.99 -3.72 -3.10
N LEU A 142 -3.90 -2.76 -3.01
CA LEU A 142 -4.94 -2.57 -4.03
C LEU A 142 -4.37 -2.05 -5.35
N THR A 143 -3.45 -1.09 -5.31
CA THR A 143 -2.80 -0.57 -6.52
C THR A 143 -2.03 -1.67 -7.25
N MET A 144 -1.24 -2.48 -6.52
CA MET A 144 -0.51 -3.60 -7.13
C MET A 144 -1.46 -4.63 -7.73
N LYS A 145 -2.57 -4.96 -7.06
CA LYS A 145 -3.60 -5.84 -7.60
C LYS A 145 -4.21 -5.29 -8.88
N TYR A 146 -4.60 -4.02 -8.89
CA TYR A 146 -5.20 -3.40 -10.07
C TYR A 146 -4.24 -3.35 -11.26
N LEU A 147 -2.97 -2.96 -11.04
CA LEU A 147 -1.94 -2.98 -12.08
C LEU A 147 -1.70 -4.40 -12.62
N ALA A 148 -1.76 -5.43 -11.77
CA ALA A 148 -1.60 -6.80 -12.20
C ALA A 148 -2.75 -7.34 -13.07
N THR A 149 -3.95 -6.78 -12.91
CA THR A 149 -5.15 -7.27 -13.61
C THR A 149 -5.68 -6.34 -14.69
N MET A 150 -5.19 -5.10 -14.78
CA MET A 150 -5.69 -4.15 -15.76
C MET A 150 -5.27 -4.51 -17.19
N THR A 151 -6.17 -4.24 -18.13
CA THR A 151 -5.91 -4.34 -19.57
C THR A 151 -5.38 -3.02 -20.12
N GLU A 152 -5.02 -3.01 -21.41
CA GLU A 152 -4.58 -1.80 -22.13
C GLU A 152 -5.73 -0.81 -22.38
N GLU A 153 -6.97 -1.25 -22.21
CA GLU A 153 -8.21 -0.46 -22.40
C GLU A 153 -8.73 0.07 -21.05
N GLN A 154 -7.87 0.14 -20.05
CA GLN A 154 -8.22 0.60 -18.71
C GLN A 154 -7.19 1.58 -18.18
N THR A 155 -7.65 2.53 -17.40
CA THR A 155 -6.82 3.45 -16.63
C THR A 155 -7.07 3.26 -15.15
N LEU A 156 -5.99 3.13 -14.37
CA LEU A 156 -6.04 3.15 -12.91
C LEU A 156 -6.06 4.60 -12.41
N HIS A 157 -7.17 5.04 -11.85
CA HIS A 157 -7.30 6.39 -11.32
C HIS A 157 -6.80 6.45 -9.86
N MET A 158 -5.80 7.31 -9.61
CA MET A 158 -5.18 7.48 -8.29
C MET A 158 -5.52 8.85 -7.68
N TYR A 159 -6.03 8.88 -6.46
CA TYR A 159 -6.35 10.11 -5.73
C TYR A 159 -5.47 10.24 -4.47
N SER A 160 -4.36 10.96 -4.59
CA SER A 160 -3.40 11.18 -3.48
C SER A 160 -2.97 9.88 -2.78
N GLY A 161 -2.70 8.83 -3.58
CA GLY A 161 -2.35 7.48 -3.11
C GLY A 161 -3.52 6.51 -3.02
N HIS A 162 -4.78 6.97 -2.94
CA HIS A 162 -5.94 6.08 -2.96
C HIS A 162 -6.24 5.56 -4.38
N PRO A 163 -6.22 4.25 -4.63
CA PRO A 163 -6.68 3.72 -5.91
C PRO A 163 -8.21 3.74 -5.95
N MET A 164 -8.80 4.60 -6.78
CA MET A 164 -10.25 4.70 -6.95
C MET A 164 -10.82 3.50 -7.71
N GLY A 165 -10.01 2.90 -8.58
CA GLY A 165 -10.38 1.73 -9.37
C GLY A 165 -9.88 1.83 -10.81
N LEU A 166 -10.20 0.79 -11.58
CA LEU A 166 -9.96 0.72 -13.02
C LEU A 166 -11.19 1.24 -13.77
N PHE A 167 -10.96 2.14 -14.72
CA PHE A 167 -12.00 2.73 -15.56
C PHE A 167 -11.68 2.46 -17.03
N PRO A 168 -12.68 2.22 -17.90
CA PRO A 168 -12.44 2.06 -19.33
C PRO A 168 -11.75 3.28 -19.94
N SER A 169 -10.79 3.05 -20.82
CA SER A 169 -10.03 4.06 -21.58
C SER A 169 -9.63 3.52 -22.95
N SER A 170 -8.95 4.31 -23.78
CA SER A 170 -8.44 3.86 -25.07
C SER A 170 -6.96 3.48 -24.98
N ALA A 171 -6.49 2.57 -25.84
CA ALA A 171 -5.07 2.21 -25.91
C ALA A 171 -4.17 3.38 -26.38
N GLU A 172 -4.75 4.42 -26.99
CA GLU A 172 -4.03 5.59 -27.51
C GLU A 172 -3.85 6.72 -26.49
N ASP A 173 -4.43 6.62 -25.29
CA ASP A 173 -4.36 7.66 -24.25
C ASP A 173 -2.94 7.85 -23.64
N GLY A 174 -1.91 7.24 -24.24
CA GLY A 174 -0.51 7.29 -23.84
C GLY A 174 0.48 7.83 -24.89
N ASN A 175 0.01 8.41 -26.00
CA ASN A 175 0.86 9.10 -27.00
C ASN A 175 0.71 10.63 -26.96
#